data_AF-A0A959FFJ0-F1
#
_entry.id   AF-A0A959FFJ0-F1
#
_cell.length_a   1.000
_cell.length_b   1.000
_cell.length_c   1.000
_cell.angle_alpha   90.00
_cell.angle_beta   90.00
_cell.angle_gamma   90.00
#
_symmetry.space_group_name_H-M   'P 1'
#
loop_
_entity.id
_entity.type
_entity.pdbx_description
1 polymer ?
#
loop_
_entity_poly.entity_id
_entity_poly.type
_entity_poly.pdbx_seq_one_letter_code
_entity_poly.pdbx_strand_id
1 'polypeptide(L)'
;MILRFTILLLAGMVMLFTSCDAPNDNSSHLEQPVYEDVPFLQEYSVKYYSQDGNTTLKQVGADRNGVIRILSSAGLLQPRDGRFLYPGDLVKDGTYRTSAHKQIAGMTVIDDQLVYLDDEAVFSHAWAGKLFIKHQLPKAFLFAGSADFTFLVSDGSEMKLLQDDQIAWSGTYPDGQLLDIQYDPKTNLFYLLSAGTISSFSPAEQKMNTVFQAEDLTAFTIADQGANLIVGTGNGYYVLDAGSGKPDGPIQNRLPATQITDIAEIDGNIWFGSTMGAFMLREDGKYNYYFGERWLPGERVVDIRPGEDNSVLILTDGGLGVIEFKELTLYDKALYYEDQVRKRHIRLGFNAGLNAMEKGDLATGYLDDSDNDGLWTSMYLAGEAFRYAVTGEEDALQNCRESLDAMERLYTINPVPGFPSRSFERRGY
;
A
#
# COMPACT_ATOMS: atom_id res chain seq x y z
N MET A 1 -13.40 -3.13 103.92
CA MET A 1 -13.91 -4.52 103.91
C MET A 1 -15.37 -4.45 103.44
N ILE A 2 -15.76 -4.68 102.19
CA ILE A 2 -15.08 -5.02 100.92
C ILE A 2 -15.91 -4.28 99.86
N LEU A 3 -15.61 -3.02 99.53
CA LEU A 3 -14.77 -2.62 98.39
C LEU A 3 -13.67 -3.62 98.04
N ARG A 4 -13.63 -4.02 96.75
CA ARG A 4 -12.66 -4.83 96.00
C ARG A 4 -13.27 -6.12 95.46
N PHE A 5 -13.67 -6.03 94.20
CA PHE A 5 -13.27 -6.88 93.06
C PHE A 5 -14.40 -6.76 92.03
N THR A 6 -14.31 -5.70 91.23
CA THR A 6 -13.88 -5.75 89.81
C THR A 6 -15.08 -6.02 88.91
N ILE A 7 -15.56 -5.05 88.13
CA ILE A 7 -14.78 -4.44 87.03
C ILE A 7 -13.99 -5.54 86.31
N LEU A 8 -14.66 -6.61 85.87
CA LEU A 8 -14.14 -7.63 84.95
C LEU A 8 -15.25 -8.60 84.50
N LEU A 9 -16.43 -8.07 84.17
CA LEU A 9 -17.46 -8.82 83.42
C LEU A 9 -18.43 -7.87 82.69
N LEU A 10 -17.99 -6.63 82.42
CA LEU A 10 -18.67 -5.67 81.54
C LEU A 10 -17.87 -5.40 80.26
N ALA A 11 -16.90 -6.27 79.94
CA ALA A 11 -16.09 -6.24 78.72
C ALA A 11 -16.21 -7.56 77.90
N GLY A 12 -17.15 -8.45 78.26
CA GLY A 12 -17.38 -9.73 77.59
C GLY A 12 -18.76 -9.86 76.93
N MET A 13 -19.52 -8.77 76.83
CA MET A 13 -20.90 -8.80 76.33
C MET A 13 -21.20 -7.64 75.36
N VAL A 14 -20.21 -7.29 74.52
CA VAL A 14 -20.37 -6.33 73.40
C VAL A 14 -19.79 -6.88 72.08
N MET A 15 -19.49 -8.18 72.00
CA MET A 15 -19.12 -8.84 70.74
C MET A 15 -19.97 -10.08 70.53
N LEU A 16 -21.24 -9.92 70.12
CA LEU A 16 -22.04 -10.98 69.46
C LEU A 16 -23.41 -10.52 68.93
N PHE A 17 -23.56 -9.25 68.51
CA PHE A 17 -24.76 -8.78 67.79
C PHE A 17 -24.42 -7.93 66.55
N THR A 18 -23.49 -8.41 65.73
CA THR A 18 -23.30 -7.93 64.35
C THR A 18 -23.08 -9.14 63.44
N SER A 19 -24.14 -9.88 63.18
CA SER A 19 -24.18 -10.84 62.08
C SER A 19 -25.62 -11.01 61.63
N CYS A 20 -26.09 -10.03 60.87
CA CYS A 20 -27.13 -10.12 59.85
C CYS A 20 -27.26 -8.73 59.20
N ASP A 21 -26.17 -8.23 58.62
CA ASP A 21 -26.30 -7.34 57.48
C ASP A 21 -26.28 -8.24 56.25
N ALA A 22 -27.36 -8.22 55.47
CA ALA A 22 -27.34 -8.76 54.13
C ALA A 22 -26.14 -8.13 53.40
N PRO A 23 -25.37 -8.89 52.59
CA PRO A 23 -24.38 -8.26 51.76
C PRO A 23 -25.12 -7.24 50.89
N ASN A 24 -24.81 -5.96 51.07
CA ASN A 24 -25.13 -4.94 50.10
C ASN A 24 -24.61 -5.48 48.77
N ASP A 25 -25.54 -5.83 47.89
CA ASP A 25 -25.29 -6.10 46.48
C ASP A 25 -24.90 -4.76 45.84
N ASN A 26 -23.75 -4.24 46.23
CA ASN A 26 -22.95 -3.32 45.44
C ASN A 26 -22.19 -4.16 44.43
N SER A 27 -22.90 -4.97 43.64
CA SER A 27 -22.47 -5.19 42.28
C SER A 27 -22.54 -3.83 41.60
N SER A 28 -21.43 -3.10 41.65
CA SER A 28 -21.13 -2.18 40.57
C SER A 28 -21.22 -3.03 39.31
N HIS A 29 -22.37 -2.99 38.62
CA HIS A 29 -22.43 -3.37 37.23
C HIS A 29 -21.38 -2.46 36.57
N LEU A 30 -20.17 -2.98 36.43
CA LEU A 30 -19.22 -2.45 35.49
C LEU A 30 -19.98 -2.55 34.17
N GLU A 31 -20.55 -1.43 33.71
CA GLU A 31 -21.10 -1.35 32.37
C GLU A 31 -20.04 -1.96 31.47
N GLN A 32 -20.40 -3.06 30.80
CA GLN A 32 -19.46 -3.69 29.89
C GLN A 32 -19.03 -2.60 28.91
N PRO A 33 -17.72 -2.40 28.70
CA PRO A 33 -17.28 -1.41 27.75
C PRO A 33 -17.93 -1.73 26.40
N VAL A 34 -18.84 -0.85 25.97
CA VAL A 34 -19.46 -0.95 24.67
C VAL A 34 -18.47 -0.33 23.69
N TYR A 35 -17.94 -1.16 22.79
CA TYR A 35 -17.14 -0.65 21.70
C TYR A 35 -18.06 0.11 20.74
N GLU A 36 -17.74 1.38 20.49
CA GLU A 36 -18.38 2.15 19.43
C GLU A 36 -17.73 1.76 18.10
N ASP A 37 -18.55 1.31 17.14
CA ASP A 37 -18.06 0.87 15.85
C ASP A 37 -17.73 2.06 14.95
N VAL A 38 -16.50 2.54 15.07
CA VAL A 38 -15.98 3.69 14.32
C VAL A 38 -15.29 3.18 13.05
N PRO A 39 -15.53 3.80 11.88
CA PRO A 39 -14.86 3.41 10.66
C PRO A 39 -13.34 3.57 10.72
N PHE A 40 -12.64 2.72 9.97
CA PHE A 40 -11.20 2.77 9.77
C PHE A 40 -10.86 2.52 8.30
N LEU A 41 -9.69 2.99 7.87
CA LEU A 41 -9.20 2.72 6.51
C LEU A 41 -8.67 1.29 6.41
N GLN A 42 -9.29 0.52 5.51
CA GLN A 42 -8.83 -0.79 5.09
C GLN A 42 -8.20 -0.68 3.70
N GLU A 43 -6.93 -1.01 3.62
CA GLU A 43 -6.19 -1.07 2.36
C GLU A 43 -6.37 -2.43 1.65
N TYR A 44 -6.40 -2.42 0.33
CA TYR A 44 -6.35 -3.60 -0.53
C TYR A 44 -5.59 -3.30 -1.83
N SER A 45 -5.28 -4.34 -2.61
CA SER A 45 -4.52 -4.18 -3.85
C SER A 45 -5.28 -4.69 -5.08
N VAL A 46 -5.29 -3.87 -6.13
CA VAL A 46 -5.64 -4.28 -7.49
C VAL A 46 -4.36 -4.45 -8.30
N LYS A 47 -4.16 -5.63 -8.88
CA LYS A 47 -2.88 -6.00 -9.52
C LYS A 47 -3.03 -6.13 -11.03
N TYR A 48 -2.02 -5.67 -11.76
CA TYR A 48 -1.90 -5.79 -13.20
C TYR A 48 -0.54 -6.37 -13.56
N TYR A 49 -0.51 -7.53 -14.22
CA TYR A 49 0.74 -8.22 -14.54
C TYR A 49 1.30 -7.81 -15.89
N SER A 50 2.62 -7.62 -15.97
CA SER A 50 3.32 -7.59 -17.26
C SER A 50 3.23 -8.97 -17.92
N GLN A 51 2.89 -8.98 -19.22
CA GLN A 51 2.72 -10.21 -19.99
C GLN A 51 4.01 -10.67 -20.68
N ASP A 52 4.97 -9.76 -20.85
CA ASP A 52 6.25 -10.05 -21.49
C ASP A 52 7.38 -9.89 -20.48
N GLY A 53 8.01 -11.01 -20.12
CA GLY A 53 9.15 -11.03 -19.20
C GLY A 53 10.41 -10.31 -19.71
N ASN A 54 10.45 -9.91 -20.99
CA ASN A 54 11.53 -9.07 -21.53
C ASN A 54 11.23 -7.57 -21.48
N THR A 55 9.99 -7.20 -21.16
CA THR A 55 9.61 -5.79 -21.07
C THR A 55 10.03 -5.24 -19.70
N THR A 56 10.91 -4.24 -19.72
CA THR A 56 11.36 -3.53 -18.50
C THR A 56 10.41 -2.37 -18.23
N LEU A 57 9.74 -2.39 -17.08
CA LEU A 57 8.91 -1.29 -16.60
C LEU A 57 9.80 -0.19 -16.00
N LYS A 58 9.43 1.07 -16.17
CA LYS A 58 10.30 2.22 -15.83
C LYS A 58 9.65 3.27 -14.95
N GLN A 59 8.45 3.74 -15.31
CA GLN A 59 7.74 4.80 -14.60
C GLN A 59 6.24 4.59 -14.70
N VAL A 60 5.48 5.07 -13.73
CA VAL A 60 4.02 5.07 -13.72
C VAL A 60 3.52 6.50 -13.49
N GLY A 61 2.27 6.79 -13.85
CA GLY A 61 1.61 8.04 -13.51
C GLY A 61 0.13 7.99 -13.85
N ALA A 62 -0.66 8.82 -13.17
CA ALA A 62 -2.07 9.03 -13.46
C ALA A 62 -2.33 10.52 -13.77
N ASP A 63 -3.29 10.77 -14.64
CA ASP A 63 -3.83 12.11 -14.83
C ASP A 63 -5.07 12.37 -13.94
N ARG A 64 -5.58 13.60 -13.94
CA ARG A 64 -6.79 14.03 -13.23
C ARG A 64 -8.08 13.25 -13.55
N ASN A 65 -8.07 12.40 -14.57
CA ASN A 65 -9.24 11.60 -14.98
C ASN A 65 -9.03 10.12 -14.64
N GLY A 66 -8.02 9.79 -13.83
CA GLY A 66 -7.69 8.42 -13.47
C GLY A 66 -7.00 7.63 -14.59
N VAL A 67 -6.54 8.28 -15.66
CA VAL A 67 -5.88 7.59 -16.77
C VAL A 67 -4.46 7.22 -16.34
N ILE A 68 -4.29 5.97 -15.92
CA ILE A 68 -2.98 5.41 -15.58
C ILE A 68 -2.21 5.05 -16.85
N ARG A 69 -0.93 5.44 -16.87
CA ARG A 69 0.05 5.05 -17.89
C ARG A 69 1.32 4.54 -17.25
N ILE A 70 1.93 3.58 -17.93
CA ILE A 70 3.19 2.96 -17.53
C ILE A 70 4.18 3.12 -18.69
N LEU A 71 5.34 3.71 -18.43
CA LEU A 71 6.45 3.71 -19.35
C LEU A 71 7.23 2.40 -19.24
N SER A 72 7.53 1.77 -20.38
CA SER A 72 8.32 0.55 -20.46
C SER A 72 9.32 0.55 -21.61
N SER A 73 10.21 -0.44 -21.68
CA SER A 73 11.08 -0.66 -22.83
C SER A 73 10.33 -1.00 -24.12
N ALA A 74 9.06 -1.41 -24.04
CA ALA A 74 8.19 -1.69 -25.19
C ALA A 74 7.29 -0.49 -25.58
N GLY A 75 7.48 0.67 -24.93
CA GLY A 75 6.64 1.86 -25.08
C GLY A 75 5.63 2.03 -23.95
N LEU A 76 4.60 2.84 -24.17
CA LEU A 76 3.55 3.07 -23.18
C LEU A 76 2.61 1.87 -23.05
N LEU A 77 2.31 1.52 -21.80
CA LEU A 77 1.31 0.52 -21.42
C LEU A 77 0.18 1.17 -20.62
N GLN A 78 -0.94 0.46 -20.52
CA GLN A 78 -2.08 0.82 -19.71
C GLN A 78 -2.66 -0.42 -19.00
N PRO A 79 -3.31 -0.25 -17.84
CA PRO A 79 -4.03 -1.34 -17.18
C PRO A 79 -5.25 -1.82 -17.97
N ARG A 80 -5.57 -3.12 -17.88
CA ARG A 80 -6.79 -3.72 -18.46
C ARG A 80 -7.39 -4.78 -17.52
N ASP A 81 -8.71 -4.71 -17.32
CA ASP A 81 -9.55 -5.74 -16.69
C ASP A 81 -9.16 -6.17 -15.25
N GLY A 82 -8.46 -5.32 -14.50
CA GLY A 82 -8.09 -5.58 -13.11
C GLY A 82 -9.15 -5.11 -12.12
N ARG A 83 -9.41 -5.92 -11.10
CA ARG A 83 -10.19 -5.55 -9.91
C ARG A 83 -9.71 -6.35 -8.71
N PHE A 84 -10.16 -5.97 -7.51
CA PHE A 84 -9.77 -6.70 -6.31
C PHE A 84 -10.09 -8.20 -6.41
N LEU A 85 -9.08 -9.06 -6.14
CA LEU A 85 -9.12 -10.53 -6.26
C LEU A 85 -9.32 -11.10 -7.67
N TYR A 86 -9.26 -10.27 -8.72
CA TYR A 86 -9.23 -10.71 -10.12
C TYR A 86 -8.17 -9.88 -10.86
N PRO A 87 -6.93 -10.40 -10.96
CA PRO A 87 -5.83 -9.64 -11.51
C PRO A 87 -6.05 -9.31 -13.00
N GLY A 88 -5.61 -8.13 -13.39
CA GLY A 88 -5.61 -7.67 -14.78
C GLY A 88 -4.25 -7.79 -15.45
N ASP A 89 -4.15 -7.20 -16.64
CA ASP A 89 -2.92 -7.18 -17.44
C ASP A 89 -2.46 -5.74 -17.71
N LEU A 90 -1.16 -5.59 -17.90
CA LEU A 90 -0.61 -4.43 -18.61
C LEU A 90 -0.61 -4.70 -20.11
N VAL A 91 -1.24 -3.81 -20.87
CA VAL A 91 -1.35 -3.91 -22.34
C VAL A 91 -0.81 -2.65 -23.00
N LYS A 92 -0.36 -2.76 -24.25
CA LYS A 92 0.12 -1.61 -25.03
C LYS A 92 -0.95 -0.51 -25.09
N ASP A 93 -0.54 0.74 -24.83
CA ASP A 93 -1.40 1.90 -25.06
C ASP A 93 -1.42 2.25 -26.55
N GLY A 94 -2.63 2.21 -27.14
CA GLY A 94 -2.90 2.58 -28.53
C GLY A 94 -3.74 3.85 -28.68
N THR A 95 -3.97 4.60 -27.60
CA THR A 95 -4.96 5.69 -27.57
C THR A 95 -4.59 6.83 -28.52
N TYR A 96 -3.33 7.27 -28.50
CA TYR A 96 -2.84 8.34 -29.38
C TYR A 96 -2.07 7.78 -30.57
N ARG A 97 -2.80 7.47 -31.67
CA ARG A 97 -2.20 6.92 -32.89
C ARG A 97 -1.05 7.77 -33.47
N THR A 98 -1.11 9.08 -33.28
CA THR A 98 -0.14 10.03 -33.84
C THR A 98 1.17 10.08 -33.07
N SER A 99 1.18 9.65 -31.80
CA SER A 99 2.40 9.55 -30.98
C SER A 99 2.87 8.11 -30.81
N ALA A 100 2.17 7.12 -31.38
CA ALA A 100 2.51 5.70 -31.27
C ALA A 100 3.92 5.32 -31.82
N HIS A 101 4.53 6.17 -32.65
CA HIS A 101 5.88 5.97 -33.19
C HIS A 101 6.97 6.69 -32.40
N LYS A 102 6.60 7.56 -31.45
CA LYS A 102 7.55 8.34 -30.64
C LYS A 102 8.28 7.42 -29.67
N GLN A 103 9.57 7.68 -29.49
CA GLN A 103 10.43 6.94 -28.56
C GLN A 103 10.39 7.62 -27.20
N ILE A 104 9.28 7.45 -26.48
CA ILE A 104 9.12 8.05 -25.15
C ILE A 104 10.17 7.42 -24.21
N ALA A 105 10.98 8.28 -23.62
CA ALA A 105 12.12 7.93 -22.77
C ALA A 105 11.90 8.33 -21.31
N GLY A 106 11.02 9.31 -21.05
CA GLY A 106 10.63 9.73 -19.70
C GLY A 106 9.16 10.16 -19.64
N MET A 107 8.58 10.09 -18.45
CA MET A 107 7.22 10.50 -18.13
C MET A 107 7.18 11.12 -16.73
N THR A 108 6.32 12.14 -16.55
CA THR A 108 6.02 12.73 -15.23
C THR A 108 4.60 13.28 -15.22
N VAL A 109 4.15 13.77 -14.07
CA VAL A 109 2.84 14.40 -13.87
C VAL A 109 3.04 15.85 -13.43
N ILE A 110 2.43 16.80 -14.14
CA ILE A 110 2.44 18.24 -13.80
C ILE A 110 1.01 18.74 -13.89
N ASP A 111 0.52 19.41 -12.84
CA ASP A 111 -0.88 19.86 -12.71
C ASP A 111 -1.88 18.75 -13.08
N ASP A 112 -1.66 17.55 -12.53
CA ASP A 112 -2.46 16.35 -12.77
C ASP A 112 -2.59 15.99 -14.27
N GLN A 113 -1.59 16.34 -15.09
CA GLN A 113 -1.49 15.95 -16.50
C GLN A 113 -0.22 15.16 -16.76
N LEU A 114 -0.34 14.11 -17.59
CA LEU A 114 0.81 13.36 -18.07
C LEU A 114 1.63 14.21 -19.04
N VAL A 115 2.93 14.32 -18.76
CA VAL A 115 3.93 14.96 -19.62
C VAL A 115 4.98 13.93 -20.00
N TYR A 116 5.43 13.99 -21.24
CA TYR A 116 6.33 13.02 -21.84
C TYR A 116 7.61 13.68 -22.33
N LEU A 117 8.70 12.92 -22.28
CA LEU A 117 9.97 13.22 -22.89
C LEU A 117 10.24 12.14 -23.94
N ASP A 118 10.52 12.53 -25.19
CA ASP A 118 11.03 11.65 -26.22
C ASP A 118 12.44 12.06 -26.69
N ASP A 119 12.88 11.58 -27.85
CA ASP A 119 14.18 11.89 -28.44
C ASP A 119 14.25 13.30 -29.09
N GLU A 120 13.15 14.04 -29.15
CA GLU A 120 13.08 15.35 -29.80
C GLU A 120 12.62 16.47 -28.85
N ALA A 121 11.55 16.22 -28.09
CA ALA A 121 10.83 17.22 -27.32
C ALA A 121 10.29 16.72 -25.96
N VAL A 122 10.09 17.69 -25.06
CA VAL A 122 9.12 17.57 -23.97
C VAL A 122 7.75 17.95 -24.52
N PHE A 123 6.76 17.08 -24.35
CA PHE A 123 5.42 17.29 -24.90
C PHE A 123 4.32 16.74 -24.01
N SER A 124 3.09 17.20 -24.23
CA SER A 124 1.90 16.60 -23.61
C SER A 124 0.71 16.61 -24.57
N HIS A 125 -0.20 15.67 -24.40
CA HIS A 125 -1.50 15.70 -25.06
C HIS A 125 -2.51 16.60 -24.34
N ALA A 126 -2.18 17.08 -23.13
CA ALA A 126 -2.94 18.07 -22.38
C ALA A 126 -2.81 19.48 -22.98
N TRP A 127 -3.55 20.44 -22.44
CA TRP A 127 -3.51 21.86 -22.84
C TRP A 127 -3.63 22.09 -24.36
N ALA A 128 -4.54 21.35 -25.00
CA ALA A 128 -4.73 21.36 -26.46
C ALA A 128 -3.46 21.05 -27.28
N GLY A 129 -2.52 20.28 -26.71
CA GLY A 129 -1.25 19.94 -27.35
C GLY A 129 -0.28 21.11 -27.46
N LYS A 130 -0.46 22.18 -26.67
CA LYS A 130 0.39 23.37 -26.71
C LYS A 130 1.82 23.07 -26.26
N LEU A 131 1.99 22.18 -25.28
CA LEU A 131 3.30 21.82 -24.77
C LEU A 131 4.03 20.94 -25.81
N PHE A 132 5.02 21.53 -26.47
CA PHE A 132 5.94 20.85 -27.38
C PHE A 132 7.25 21.67 -27.48
N ILE A 133 8.23 21.37 -26.64
CA ILE A 133 9.49 22.14 -26.56
C ILE A 133 10.65 21.23 -26.93
N LYS A 134 11.36 21.57 -28.02
CA LYS A 134 12.50 20.77 -28.51
C LYS A 134 13.74 20.95 -27.63
N HIS A 135 14.31 19.85 -27.13
CA HIS A 135 15.51 19.89 -26.30
C HIS A 135 16.82 19.68 -27.09
N GLN A 136 16.78 19.15 -28.30
CA GLN A 136 17.99 18.82 -29.08
C GLN A 136 18.97 17.90 -28.32
N LEU A 137 18.43 16.99 -27.50
CA LEU A 137 19.20 16.04 -26.70
C LEU A 137 18.63 14.62 -26.94
N PRO A 138 19.00 13.93 -28.04
CA PRO A 138 18.28 12.74 -28.51
C PRO A 138 18.36 11.50 -27.62
N LYS A 139 19.22 11.54 -26.60
CA LYS A 139 19.38 10.47 -25.61
C LYS A 139 18.79 10.84 -24.24
N ALA A 140 18.05 11.94 -24.17
CA ALA A 140 17.43 12.39 -22.93
C ALA A 140 16.48 11.32 -22.38
N PHE A 141 16.52 11.11 -21.06
CA PHE A 141 15.62 10.20 -20.37
C PHE A 141 15.19 10.71 -18.98
N LEU A 142 15.81 11.80 -18.49
CA LEU A 142 15.43 12.47 -17.25
C LEU A 142 14.88 13.84 -17.55
N PHE A 143 13.79 14.20 -16.88
CA PHE A 143 13.32 15.57 -16.83
C PHE A 143 12.41 15.80 -15.63
N ALA A 144 12.39 17.05 -15.18
CA ALA A 144 11.35 17.57 -14.31
C ALA A 144 10.98 18.96 -14.79
N GLY A 145 9.83 19.47 -14.34
CA GLY A 145 9.43 20.82 -14.66
C GLY A 145 8.29 21.32 -13.81
N SER A 146 7.93 22.55 -14.12
CA SER A 146 6.90 23.35 -13.47
C SER A 146 5.65 23.48 -14.34
N ALA A 147 4.57 23.94 -13.72
CA ALA A 147 3.31 24.28 -14.39
C ALA A 147 3.45 25.40 -15.44
N ASP A 148 4.48 26.25 -15.33
CA ASP A 148 4.77 27.32 -16.31
C ASP A 148 5.61 26.85 -17.50
N PHE A 149 5.81 25.54 -17.65
CA PHE A 149 6.59 24.91 -18.71
C PHE A 149 8.08 25.24 -18.72
N THR A 150 8.64 25.49 -17.53
CA THR A 150 10.10 25.45 -17.32
C THR A 150 10.53 24.01 -17.03
N PHE A 151 11.43 23.46 -17.85
CA PHE A 151 11.89 22.08 -17.72
C PHE A 151 13.41 22.01 -17.64
N LEU A 152 13.92 21.14 -16.77
CA LEU A 152 15.31 20.69 -16.85
C LEU A 152 15.32 19.28 -17.43
N VAL A 153 16.02 19.08 -18.55
CA VAL A 153 16.08 17.81 -19.30
C VAL A 153 17.53 17.31 -19.32
N SER A 154 17.73 16.00 -19.18
CA SER A 154 19.07 15.39 -19.19
C SER A 154 19.11 14.00 -19.82
N ASP A 155 20.27 13.66 -20.38
CA ASP A 155 20.65 12.31 -20.82
C ASP A 155 21.56 11.59 -19.80
N GLY A 156 21.59 12.05 -18.56
CA GLY A 156 22.45 11.54 -17.50
C GLY A 156 23.81 12.22 -17.41
N SER A 157 24.24 12.95 -18.45
CA SER A 157 25.51 13.70 -18.47
C SER A 157 25.32 15.17 -18.86
N GLU A 158 24.68 15.42 -20.00
CA GLU A 158 24.33 16.76 -20.48
C GLU A 158 22.97 17.15 -19.92
N MET A 159 22.79 18.44 -19.65
CA MET A 159 21.55 19.02 -19.14
C MET A 159 21.17 20.25 -19.96
N LYS A 160 19.87 20.46 -20.12
CA LYS A 160 19.30 21.61 -20.80
C LYS A 160 18.12 22.16 -20.04
N LEU A 161 18.15 23.46 -19.79
CA LEU A 161 17.02 24.21 -19.27
C LEU A 161 16.18 24.68 -20.45
N LEU A 162 14.93 24.27 -20.49
CA LEU A 162 13.91 24.74 -21.41
C LEU A 162 13.04 25.75 -20.70
N GLN A 163 12.90 26.95 -21.28
CA GLN A 163 12.07 28.03 -20.74
C GLN A 163 11.63 28.92 -21.90
N ASP A 164 10.41 29.45 -21.84
CA ASP A 164 9.84 30.31 -22.90
C ASP A 164 9.90 29.67 -24.30
N ASP A 165 9.58 28.37 -24.41
CA ASP A 165 9.61 27.59 -25.66
C ASP A 165 10.99 27.49 -26.35
N GLN A 166 12.09 27.74 -25.62
CA GLN A 166 13.46 27.68 -26.14
C GLN A 166 14.45 27.05 -25.15
N ILE A 167 15.65 26.73 -25.62
CA ILE A 167 16.75 26.30 -24.77
C ILE A 167 17.38 27.54 -24.13
N ALA A 168 17.09 27.76 -22.84
CA ALA A 168 17.57 28.91 -22.08
C ALA A 168 19.00 28.70 -21.55
N TRP A 169 19.40 27.45 -21.31
CA TRP A 169 20.73 27.10 -20.84
C TRP A 169 21.10 25.66 -21.22
N SER A 170 22.40 25.42 -21.41
CA SER A 170 22.98 24.09 -21.60
C SER A 170 24.23 23.94 -20.74
N GLY A 171 24.44 22.75 -20.19
CA GLY A 171 25.67 22.43 -19.45
C GLY A 171 25.78 20.95 -19.16
N THR A 172 26.79 20.57 -18.36
CA THR A 172 27.05 19.18 -17.99
C THR A 172 26.89 18.99 -16.49
N TYR A 173 26.37 17.84 -16.09
CA TYR A 173 26.34 17.42 -14.69
C TYR A 173 27.76 16.98 -14.26
N PRO A 174 28.36 17.58 -13.22
CA PRO A 174 29.76 17.33 -12.88
C PRO A 174 29.97 16.06 -12.04
N ASP A 175 28.95 15.60 -11.30
CA ASP A 175 29.10 14.58 -10.25
C ASP A 175 28.76 13.16 -10.75
N GLY A 176 29.30 12.79 -11.91
CA GLY A 176 29.10 11.47 -12.52
C GLY A 176 27.80 11.37 -13.33
N GLN A 177 27.08 10.26 -13.19
CA GLN A 177 25.80 10.06 -13.88
C GLN A 177 24.65 10.61 -13.03
N LEU A 178 23.84 11.48 -13.64
CA LEU A 178 22.59 11.94 -13.06
C LEU A 178 21.55 10.79 -13.09
N LEU A 179 20.89 10.57 -11.96
CA LEU A 179 19.96 9.46 -11.74
C LEU A 179 18.51 9.92 -11.65
N ASP A 180 18.25 11.08 -11.06
CA ASP A 180 16.90 11.64 -10.92
C ASP A 180 16.92 13.18 -10.85
N ILE A 181 15.79 13.81 -11.20
CA ILE A 181 15.54 15.25 -11.16
C ILE A 181 14.16 15.47 -10.55
N GLN A 182 14.06 16.35 -9.54
CA GLN A 182 12.78 16.82 -9.01
C GLN A 182 12.75 18.33 -8.93
N TYR A 183 11.57 18.91 -9.14
CA TYR A 183 11.37 20.35 -9.11
C TYR A 183 10.64 20.75 -7.82
N ASP A 184 11.18 21.73 -7.10
CA ASP A 184 10.51 22.34 -5.95
C ASP A 184 9.78 23.62 -6.38
N PRO A 185 8.44 23.64 -6.42
CA PRO A 185 7.67 24.83 -6.78
C PRO A 185 7.77 25.96 -5.73
N LYS A 186 8.18 25.66 -4.49
CA LYS A 186 8.29 26.67 -3.43
C LYS A 186 9.53 27.53 -3.58
N THR A 187 10.65 26.92 -3.93
CA THR A 187 11.94 27.60 -4.10
C THR A 187 12.30 27.87 -5.56
N ASN A 188 11.56 27.30 -6.52
CA ASN A 188 11.88 27.29 -7.95
C ASN A 188 13.25 26.67 -8.26
N LEU A 189 13.63 25.64 -7.50
CA LEU A 189 14.88 24.93 -7.69
C LEU A 189 14.63 23.53 -8.26
N PHE A 190 15.58 23.06 -9.07
CA PHE A 190 15.68 21.65 -9.41
C PHE A 190 16.65 20.97 -8.46
N TYR A 191 16.21 19.91 -7.78
CA TYR A 191 17.09 19.01 -7.04
C TYR A 191 17.51 17.86 -7.96
N LEU A 192 18.78 17.49 -7.86
CA LEU A 192 19.48 16.58 -8.76
C LEU A 192 20.14 15.49 -7.93
N LEU A 193 19.92 14.23 -8.31
CA LEU A 193 20.51 13.07 -7.65
C LEU A 193 21.60 12.43 -8.53
N SER A 194 22.75 12.15 -7.93
CA SER A 194 23.68 11.11 -8.40
C SER A 194 23.98 10.13 -7.28
N ALA A 195 24.72 9.06 -7.58
CA ALA A 195 25.13 8.08 -6.58
C ALA A 195 25.97 8.66 -5.42
N GLY A 196 26.52 9.88 -5.59
CA GLY A 196 27.39 10.53 -4.63
C GLY A 196 26.87 11.85 -4.04
N THR A 197 25.93 12.52 -4.73
CA THR A 197 25.52 13.88 -4.37
C THR A 197 24.01 14.11 -4.54
N ILE A 198 23.46 14.94 -3.65
CA ILE A 198 22.28 15.75 -3.94
C ILE A 198 22.77 17.16 -4.26
N SER A 199 22.38 17.69 -5.40
CA SER A 199 22.69 19.05 -5.84
C SER A 199 21.40 19.83 -6.11
N SER A 200 21.48 21.16 -6.04
CA SER A 200 20.41 22.06 -6.45
C SER A 200 20.85 22.84 -7.68
N PHE A 201 19.94 23.10 -8.61
CA PHE A 201 20.12 23.94 -9.77
C PHE A 201 19.07 25.04 -9.79
N SER A 202 19.52 26.29 -9.85
CA SER A 202 18.66 27.47 -9.96
C SER A 202 18.50 27.87 -11.43
N PRO A 203 17.29 27.85 -12.00
CA PRO A 203 17.03 28.35 -13.35
C PRO A 203 17.36 29.84 -13.49
N ALA A 204 17.09 30.64 -12.47
CA ALA A 204 17.31 32.08 -12.48
C ALA A 204 18.79 32.45 -12.46
N GLU A 205 19.60 31.75 -11.66
CA GLU A 205 21.04 31.99 -11.57
C GLU A 205 21.86 31.14 -12.56
N GLN A 206 21.23 30.15 -13.19
CA GLN A 206 21.86 29.12 -14.04
C GLN A 206 23.07 28.47 -13.35
N LYS A 207 22.93 28.24 -12.04
CA LYS A 207 24.01 27.81 -11.17
C LYS A 207 23.60 26.57 -10.39
N MET A 208 24.55 25.65 -10.26
CA MET A 208 24.43 24.44 -9.45
C MET A 208 25.20 24.59 -8.14
N ASN A 209 24.64 24.07 -7.05
CA ASN A 209 25.31 23.98 -5.76
C ASN A 209 25.09 22.58 -5.16
N THR A 210 26.14 21.97 -4.63
CA THR A 210 26.03 20.72 -3.88
C THR A 210 25.30 20.97 -2.56
N VAL A 211 24.25 20.18 -2.29
CA VAL A 211 23.43 20.25 -1.08
C VAL A 211 23.88 19.22 -0.06
N PHE A 212 24.15 17.99 -0.51
CA PHE A 212 24.53 16.88 0.34
C PHE A 212 25.45 15.90 -0.40
N GLN A 213 26.34 15.24 0.33
CA GLN A 213 27.24 14.22 -0.19
C GLN A 213 27.23 12.99 0.71
N ALA A 214 27.03 11.83 0.11
CA ALA A 214 27.15 10.53 0.77
C ALA A 214 27.43 9.46 -0.29
N GLU A 215 27.77 8.26 0.14
CA GLU A 215 27.95 7.13 -0.77
C GLU A 215 26.62 6.41 -0.99
N ASP A 216 26.46 5.82 -2.18
CA ASP A 216 25.38 4.88 -2.51
C ASP A 216 23.98 5.50 -2.38
N LEU A 217 23.81 6.74 -2.88
CA LEU A 217 22.50 7.37 -2.98
C LEU A 217 21.71 6.78 -4.15
N THR A 218 20.44 6.42 -3.92
CA THR A 218 19.65 5.64 -4.89
C THR A 218 18.34 6.30 -5.31
N ALA A 219 17.72 7.07 -4.43
CA ALA A 219 16.44 7.74 -4.67
C ALA A 219 16.33 8.97 -3.76
N PHE A 220 15.44 9.90 -4.08
CA PHE A 220 15.10 10.97 -3.15
C PHE A 220 13.68 11.47 -3.39
N THR A 221 13.13 12.20 -2.43
CA THR A 221 11.93 13.01 -2.65
C THR A 221 12.04 14.32 -1.89
N ILE A 222 11.40 15.36 -2.43
CA ILE A 222 11.16 16.61 -1.73
C ILE A 222 9.92 16.40 -0.86
N ALA A 223 10.05 16.55 0.46
CA ALA A 223 9.01 16.26 1.43
C ALA A 223 8.59 17.51 2.24
N ASP A 224 7.46 17.42 2.92
CA ASP A 224 6.97 18.42 3.88
C ASP A 224 6.89 19.82 3.25
N GLN A 225 6.32 19.89 2.04
CA GLN A 225 6.20 21.13 1.26
C GLN A 225 7.55 21.85 1.06
N GLY A 226 8.58 21.07 0.69
CA GLY A 226 9.92 21.57 0.43
C GLY A 226 10.72 21.96 1.68
N ALA A 227 10.28 21.54 2.87
CA ALA A 227 11.07 21.73 4.08
C ALA A 227 12.19 20.68 4.19
N ASN A 228 11.92 19.45 3.74
CA ASN A 228 12.83 18.33 3.90
C ASN A 228 13.16 17.65 2.56
N LEU A 229 14.33 17.02 2.50
CA LEU A 229 14.66 16.04 1.47
C LEU A 229 14.81 14.68 2.14
N ILE A 230 14.08 13.68 1.66
CA ILE A 230 14.26 12.29 2.09
C ILE A 230 15.13 11.61 1.03
N VAL A 231 16.29 11.08 1.44
CA VAL A 231 17.29 10.56 0.50
C VAL A 231 17.58 9.09 0.80
N GLY A 232 17.21 8.22 -0.12
CA GLY A 232 17.39 6.77 -0.04
C GLY A 232 18.81 6.33 -0.41
N THR A 233 19.19 5.18 0.14
CA THR A 233 20.47 4.51 -0.13
C THR A 233 20.27 3.01 -0.28
N GLY A 234 21.35 2.27 -0.58
CA GLY A 234 21.35 0.81 -0.47
C GLY A 234 21.22 0.27 0.98
N ASN A 235 21.27 1.12 2.01
CA ASN A 235 21.12 0.70 3.41
C ASN A 235 20.41 1.71 4.31
N GLY A 236 19.20 2.13 3.90
CA GLY A 236 18.35 3.04 4.65
C GLY A 236 18.19 4.38 3.97
N TYR A 237 17.76 5.39 4.72
CA TYR A 237 17.57 6.74 4.20
C TYR A 237 18.03 7.83 5.18
N TYR A 238 18.35 9.00 4.63
CA TYR A 238 18.57 10.25 5.37
C TYR A 238 17.34 11.13 5.31
N VAL A 239 17.11 11.91 6.37
CA VAL A 239 16.23 13.08 6.37
C VAL A 239 17.15 14.29 6.41
N LEU A 240 17.01 15.20 5.45
CA LEU A 240 17.81 16.42 5.36
C LEU A 240 16.89 17.64 5.46
N ASP A 241 17.33 18.67 6.18
CA ASP A 241 16.72 19.99 6.07
C ASP A 241 17.07 20.57 4.68
N ALA A 242 16.06 20.88 3.87
CA ALA A 242 16.24 21.27 2.47
C ALA A 242 16.98 22.60 2.31
N GLY A 243 16.88 23.50 3.30
CA GLY A 243 17.52 24.81 3.28
C GLY A 243 19.02 24.77 3.59
N SER A 244 19.45 23.92 4.51
CA SER A 244 20.85 23.81 4.95
C SER A 244 21.58 22.60 4.39
N GLY A 245 20.86 21.60 3.86
CA GLY A 245 21.42 20.33 3.37
C GLY A 245 21.97 19.42 4.48
N LYS A 246 21.71 19.75 5.74
CA LYS A 246 22.23 18.99 6.89
C LYS A 246 21.29 17.85 7.25
N PRO A 247 21.84 16.66 7.58
CA PRO A 247 21.03 15.57 8.13
C PRO A 247 20.35 15.95 9.44
N ASP A 248 19.06 15.68 9.54
CA ASP A 248 18.31 15.69 10.79
C ASP A 248 18.38 14.30 11.43
N GLY A 249 19.47 14.08 12.18
CA GLY A 249 19.73 12.83 12.87
C GLY A 249 20.53 11.80 12.05
N PRO A 250 20.66 10.57 12.58
CA PRO A 250 21.41 9.50 11.92
C PRO A 250 20.62 8.91 10.74
N ILE A 251 21.32 8.14 9.89
CA ILE A 251 20.68 7.32 8.87
C ILE A 251 19.64 6.37 9.50
N GLN A 252 18.48 6.27 8.87
CA GLN A 252 17.39 5.39 9.29
C GLN A 252 17.52 4.04 8.57
N ASN A 253 17.91 2.99 9.30
CA ASN A 253 18.16 1.66 8.72
C ASN A 253 17.42 0.52 9.44
N ARG A 254 16.52 0.84 10.39
CA ARG A 254 15.61 -0.12 11.02
C ARG A 254 14.30 -0.17 10.24
N LEU A 255 14.38 -0.69 9.03
CA LEU A 255 13.31 -0.66 8.03
C LEU A 255 12.85 -2.09 7.70
N PRO A 256 11.63 -2.27 7.14
CA PRO A 256 11.20 -3.56 6.60
C PRO A 256 12.17 -4.10 5.53
N ALA A 257 12.70 -3.21 4.69
CA ALA A 257 13.75 -3.47 3.70
C ALA A 257 14.66 -2.25 3.59
N THR A 258 15.98 -2.44 3.55
CA THR A 258 16.95 -1.32 3.65
C THR A 258 17.48 -0.84 2.30
N GLN A 259 17.38 -1.63 1.23
CA GLN A 259 17.82 -1.23 -0.10
C GLN A 259 16.71 -0.42 -0.79
N ILE A 260 16.78 0.90 -0.67
CA ILE A 260 15.77 1.81 -1.20
C ILE A 260 15.95 1.97 -2.72
N THR A 261 14.86 1.86 -3.46
CA THR A 261 14.85 1.99 -4.92
C THR A 261 14.04 3.18 -5.41
N ASP A 262 13.08 3.65 -4.62
CA ASP A 262 12.28 4.84 -4.93
C ASP A 262 11.71 5.45 -3.64
N ILE A 263 11.38 6.74 -3.66
CA ILE A 263 10.74 7.45 -2.54
C ILE A 263 9.71 8.45 -3.08
N ALA A 264 8.52 8.48 -2.48
CA ALA A 264 7.49 9.48 -2.78
C ALA A 264 6.80 9.96 -1.50
N GLU A 265 6.48 11.26 -1.43
CA GLU A 265 5.48 11.77 -0.49
C GLU A 265 4.10 11.72 -1.17
N ILE A 266 3.15 11.01 -0.56
CA ILE A 266 1.77 10.89 -1.04
C ILE A 266 0.83 11.12 0.14
N ASP A 267 -0.03 12.12 0.03
CA ASP A 267 -0.98 12.52 1.06
C ASP A 267 -0.34 12.71 2.45
N GLY A 268 0.86 13.33 2.46
CA GLY A 268 1.65 13.60 3.68
C GLY A 268 2.35 12.37 4.28
N ASN A 269 2.22 11.19 3.67
CA ASN A 269 2.92 9.99 4.10
C ASN A 269 4.12 9.73 3.19
N ILE A 270 5.23 9.31 3.78
CA ILE A 270 6.43 8.93 3.02
C ILE A 270 6.36 7.44 2.66
N TRP A 271 6.38 7.18 1.36
CA TRP A 271 6.42 5.86 0.76
C TRP A 271 7.82 5.54 0.26
N PHE A 272 8.24 4.30 0.47
CA PHE A 272 9.54 3.80 0.08
C PHE A 272 9.35 2.56 -0.80
N GLY A 273 9.92 2.61 -2.00
CA GLY A 273 10.17 1.45 -2.83
C GLY A 273 11.47 0.77 -2.40
N SER A 274 11.52 -0.56 -2.47
CA SER A 274 12.73 -1.32 -2.17
C SER A 274 12.91 -2.51 -3.11
N THR A 275 14.02 -3.23 -2.94
CA THR A 275 14.22 -4.54 -3.59
C THR A 275 13.26 -5.63 -3.11
N MET A 276 12.56 -5.41 -1.99
CA MET A 276 11.58 -6.33 -1.41
C MET A 276 10.28 -5.60 -1.12
N GLY A 277 9.58 -5.16 -2.16
CA GLY A 277 8.29 -4.49 -2.04
C GLY A 277 8.39 -3.06 -1.55
N ALA A 278 7.27 -2.52 -1.10
CA ALA A 278 7.15 -1.13 -0.64
C ALA A 278 6.76 -1.06 0.83
N PHE A 279 7.07 0.06 1.48
CA PHE A 279 6.56 0.37 2.81
C PHE A 279 6.24 1.85 2.96
N MET A 280 5.28 2.14 3.83
CA MET A 280 4.83 3.49 4.15
C MET A 280 5.16 3.80 5.61
N LEU A 281 5.83 4.93 5.87
CA LEU A 281 6.06 5.43 7.23
C LEU A 281 4.76 6.00 7.79
N ARG A 282 4.35 5.52 8.96
CA ARG A 282 3.18 5.98 9.70
C ARG A 282 3.57 7.08 10.70
N GLU A 283 2.59 7.87 11.11
CA GLU A 283 2.74 8.89 12.16
C GLU A 283 3.28 8.32 13.49
N ASP A 284 2.96 7.06 13.84
CA ASP A 284 3.46 6.40 15.05
C ASP A 284 4.90 5.86 14.94
N GLY A 285 5.60 6.18 13.84
CA GLY A 285 6.97 5.75 13.55
C GLY A 285 7.10 4.28 13.13
N LYS A 286 5.99 3.59 12.89
CA LYS A 286 5.96 2.23 12.35
C LYS A 286 5.74 2.24 10.84
N TYR A 287 5.67 1.04 10.27
CA TYR A 287 5.53 0.87 8.83
C TYR A 287 4.34 -0.04 8.49
N ASN A 288 3.59 0.35 7.47
CA ASN A 288 2.82 -0.61 6.68
C ASN A 288 3.75 -1.20 5.61
N TYR A 289 3.69 -2.51 5.38
CA TYR A 289 4.60 -3.20 4.47
C TYR A 289 3.83 -4.03 3.43
N TYR A 290 4.14 -3.77 2.17
CA TYR A 290 3.46 -4.30 0.99
C TYR A 290 4.46 -5.13 0.19
N PHE A 291 4.43 -6.45 0.38
CA PHE A 291 5.35 -7.38 -0.26
C PHE A 291 4.68 -8.67 -0.73
N GLY A 292 5.19 -9.20 -1.83
CA GLY A 292 4.78 -10.46 -2.45
C GLY A 292 3.39 -10.42 -3.08
N GLU A 293 2.97 -11.56 -3.61
CA GLU A 293 1.73 -11.74 -4.39
C GLU A 293 0.44 -11.36 -3.65
N ARG A 294 0.49 -11.15 -2.33
CA ARG A 294 -0.62 -10.57 -1.59
C ARG A 294 -0.90 -9.12 -1.98
N TRP A 295 0.15 -8.35 -2.25
CA TRP A 295 0.07 -6.90 -2.45
C TRP A 295 0.54 -6.47 -3.83
N LEU A 296 1.65 -7.04 -4.32
CA LEU A 296 2.33 -6.53 -5.50
C LEU A 296 2.58 -7.67 -6.51
N PRO A 297 2.41 -7.42 -7.82
CA PRO A 297 2.85 -8.36 -8.85
C PRO A 297 4.37 -8.21 -9.04
N GLY A 298 5.20 -9.02 -8.39
CA GLY A 298 6.66 -8.86 -8.41
C GLY A 298 7.24 -8.35 -7.09
N GLU A 299 8.57 -8.24 -7.02
CA GLU A 299 9.29 -8.01 -5.76
C GLU A 299 10.01 -6.67 -5.74
N ARG A 300 10.76 -6.32 -6.78
CA ARG A 300 11.56 -5.09 -6.79
C ARG A 300 10.67 -3.93 -7.23
N VAL A 301 10.49 -2.93 -6.36
CA VAL A 301 9.79 -1.69 -6.70
C VAL A 301 10.67 -0.82 -7.60
N VAL A 302 10.04 -0.25 -8.62
CA VAL A 302 10.65 0.57 -9.67
C VAL A 302 10.26 2.04 -9.51
N ASP A 303 8.98 2.33 -9.26
CA ASP A 303 8.44 3.70 -9.16
C ASP A 303 7.15 3.68 -8.33
N ILE A 304 6.94 4.71 -7.53
CA ILE A 304 5.77 4.93 -6.68
C ILE A 304 5.19 6.31 -6.99
N ARG A 305 3.89 6.36 -7.31
CA ARG A 305 3.19 7.62 -7.60
C ARG A 305 1.79 7.65 -6.97
N PRO A 306 1.25 8.85 -6.71
CA PRO A 306 -0.17 8.99 -6.41
C PRO A 306 -1.01 8.51 -7.60
N GLY A 307 -2.12 7.85 -7.28
CA GLY A 307 -3.20 7.50 -8.20
C GLY A 307 -4.45 8.34 -7.93
N GLU A 308 -5.58 7.95 -8.52
CA GLU A 308 -6.89 8.56 -8.26
C GLU A 308 -7.42 8.15 -6.88
N ASP A 309 -8.32 8.96 -6.29
CA ASP A 309 -9.02 8.65 -5.04
C ASP A 309 -8.11 8.22 -3.86
N ASN A 310 -6.96 8.91 -3.72
CA ASN A 310 -5.92 8.63 -2.72
C ASN A 310 -5.28 7.23 -2.85
N SER A 311 -5.43 6.56 -4.01
CA SER A 311 -4.73 5.31 -4.29
C SER A 311 -3.24 5.55 -4.49
N VAL A 312 -2.44 4.49 -4.30
CA VAL A 312 -0.99 4.51 -4.53
C VAL A 312 -0.63 3.52 -5.63
N LEU A 313 0.01 4.03 -6.68
CA LEU A 313 0.50 3.26 -7.80
C LEU A 313 1.91 2.78 -7.45
N ILE A 314 2.09 1.47 -7.32
CA ILE A 314 3.38 0.84 -7.02
C ILE A 314 3.77 -0.04 -8.20
N LEU A 315 4.68 0.48 -9.03
CA LEU A 315 5.24 -0.23 -10.16
C LEU A 315 6.41 -1.09 -9.70
N THR A 316 6.45 -2.34 -10.12
CA THR A 316 7.51 -3.30 -9.80
C THR A 316 8.15 -3.85 -11.07
N ASP A 317 9.07 -4.80 -10.92
CA ASP A 317 9.61 -5.62 -11.99
C ASP A 317 8.60 -6.61 -12.60
N GLY A 318 7.50 -6.93 -11.91
CA GLY A 318 6.48 -7.88 -12.36
C GLY A 318 5.17 -7.24 -12.86
N GLY A 319 4.92 -5.96 -12.58
CA GLY A 319 3.68 -5.30 -12.97
C GLY A 319 3.36 -4.06 -12.13
N LEU A 320 2.08 -3.72 -12.06
CA LEU A 320 1.56 -2.60 -11.26
C LEU A 320 0.64 -3.13 -10.15
N GLY A 321 0.94 -2.77 -8.91
CA GLY A 321 -0.03 -2.84 -7.80
C GLY A 321 -0.65 -1.46 -7.57
N VAL A 322 -1.97 -1.39 -7.51
CA VAL A 322 -2.71 -0.19 -7.10
C VAL A 322 -3.23 -0.43 -5.69
N ILE A 323 -2.67 0.25 -4.71
CA ILE A 323 -3.12 0.19 -3.32
C ILE A 323 -4.29 1.15 -3.18
N GLU A 324 -5.47 0.61 -2.88
CA GLU A 324 -6.69 1.37 -2.67
C GLU A 324 -7.08 1.35 -1.19
N PHE A 325 -7.74 2.40 -0.74
CA PHE A 325 -8.17 2.56 0.64
C PHE A 325 -9.69 2.68 0.70
N LYS A 326 -10.30 1.86 1.56
CA LYS A 326 -11.74 1.88 1.79
C LYS A 326 -12.03 2.06 3.26
N GLU A 327 -12.86 3.04 3.58
CA GLU A 327 -13.38 3.23 4.93
C GLU A 327 -14.42 2.14 5.24
N LEU A 328 -14.22 1.42 6.35
CA LEU A 328 -15.07 0.33 6.81
C LEU A 328 -15.24 0.37 8.33
N THR A 329 -16.42 0.03 8.82
CA THR A 329 -16.62 -0.35 10.23
C THR A 329 -16.19 -1.81 10.48
N LEU A 330 -16.07 -2.23 11.74
CA LEU A 330 -15.88 -3.65 12.07
C LEU A 330 -17.07 -4.48 11.61
N TYR A 331 -18.30 -3.94 11.70
CA TYR A 331 -19.49 -4.57 11.17
C TYR A 331 -19.42 -4.78 9.65
N ASP A 332 -19.05 -3.76 8.87
CA ASP A 332 -18.90 -3.88 7.41
C ASP A 332 -17.87 -4.95 7.04
N LYS A 333 -16.75 -4.99 7.79
CA LYS A 333 -15.70 -5.98 7.58
C LYS A 333 -16.14 -7.39 7.96
N ALA A 334 -16.94 -7.56 9.02
CA ALA A 334 -17.51 -8.84 9.39
C ALA A 334 -18.47 -9.35 8.29
N LEU A 335 -19.37 -8.50 7.80
CA LEU A 335 -20.28 -8.84 6.69
C LEU A 335 -19.52 -9.18 5.40
N TYR A 336 -18.41 -8.49 5.12
CA TYR A 336 -17.55 -8.83 3.99
C TYR A 336 -17.00 -10.26 4.10
N TYR A 337 -16.49 -10.67 5.26
CA TYR A 337 -16.02 -12.04 5.46
C TYR A 337 -17.15 -13.08 5.44
N GLU A 338 -18.34 -12.73 5.95
CA GLU A 338 -19.52 -13.58 5.87
C GLU A 338 -19.91 -13.86 4.42
N ASP A 339 -20.05 -12.80 3.62
CA ASP A 339 -20.35 -12.90 2.19
C ASP A 339 -19.29 -13.71 1.44
N GLN A 340 -18.01 -13.56 1.80
CA GLN A 340 -16.94 -14.38 1.24
C GLN A 340 -17.12 -15.86 1.57
N VAL A 341 -17.42 -16.22 2.81
CA VAL A 341 -17.63 -17.63 3.19
C VAL A 341 -18.75 -18.23 2.35
N ARG A 342 -19.89 -17.54 2.28
CA ARG A 342 -21.07 -18.01 1.54
C ARG A 342 -20.84 -18.15 0.04
N LYS A 343 -20.11 -17.23 -0.59
CA LYS A 343 -19.90 -17.24 -2.05
C LYS A 343 -18.92 -18.29 -2.53
N ARG A 344 -17.90 -18.62 -1.73
CA ARG A 344 -16.75 -19.38 -2.26
C ARG A 344 -16.00 -20.24 -1.25
N HIS A 345 -16.55 -20.48 -0.06
CA HIS A 345 -15.96 -21.39 0.93
C HIS A 345 -16.91 -22.49 1.41
N ILE A 346 -18.12 -22.63 0.86
CA ILE A 346 -19.05 -23.70 1.26
C ILE A 346 -18.85 -24.95 0.38
N ARG A 347 -18.19 -25.99 0.92
CA ARG A 347 -18.06 -27.31 0.28
C ARG A 347 -18.93 -28.34 1.01
N LEU A 348 -20.04 -28.75 0.41
CA LEU A 348 -20.97 -29.73 1.00
C LEU A 348 -21.50 -29.34 2.41
N GLY A 349 -21.57 -28.04 2.70
CA GLY A 349 -21.93 -27.49 4.01
C GLY A 349 -20.75 -27.23 4.95
N PHE A 350 -19.53 -27.65 4.60
CA PHE A 350 -18.31 -27.28 5.32
C PHE A 350 -17.82 -25.89 4.92
N ASN A 351 -17.29 -25.15 5.90
CA ASN A 351 -16.44 -23.99 5.64
C ASN A 351 -15.03 -24.49 5.26
N ALA A 352 -14.75 -24.52 3.97
CA ALA A 352 -13.58 -25.13 3.35
C ALA A 352 -12.60 -24.10 2.77
N GLY A 353 -11.33 -24.48 2.70
CA GLY A 353 -10.29 -23.67 2.06
C GLY A 353 -10.48 -23.57 0.54
N LEU A 354 -10.31 -22.37 0.00
CA LEU A 354 -10.16 -22.14 -1.44
C LEU A 354 -8.67 -22.16 -1.77
N ASN A 355 -8.22 -23.20 -2.45
CA ASN A 355 -6.80 -23.48 -2.69
C ASN A 355 -6.44 -23.31 -4.18
N ALA A 356 -5.14 -23.37 -4.46
CA ALA A 356 -4.54 -23.38 -5.80
C ALA A 356 -4.97 -22.22 -6.72
N MET A 357 -5.32 -21.06 -6.16
CA MET A 357 -5.58 -19.85 -6.94
C MET A 357 -4.30 -19.38 -7.62
N GLU A 358 -4.36 -19.22 -8.94
CA GLU A 358 -3.31 -18.58 -9.71
C GLU A 358 -3.30 -17.09 -9.39
N LYS A 359 -2.19 -16.58 -8.82
CA LYS A 359 -2.01 -15.15 -8.50
C LYS A 359 -3.12 -14.53 -7.63
N GLY A 360 -3.85 -15.37 -6.90
CA GLY A 360 -4.99 -14.96 -6.08
C GLY A 360 -6.30 -14.75 -6.86
N ASP A 361 -6.37 -15.15 -8.13
CA ASP A 361 -7.62 -15.17 -8.90
C ASP A 361 -8.56 -16.25 -8.38
N LEU A 362 -9.68 -15.80 -7.82
CA LEU A 362 -10.72 -16.67 -7.25
C LEU A 362 -11.33 -17.64 -8.26
N ALA A 363 -11.34 -17.30 -9.55
CA ALA A 363 -11.94 -18.12 -10.60
C ALA A 363 -11.10 -19.35 -10.97
N THR A 364 -9.84 -19.39 -10.53
CA THR A 364 -8.88 -20.46 -10.88
C THR A 364 -8.70 -21.49 -9.77
N GLY A 365 -9.12 -21.15 -8.54
CA GLY A 365 -9.00 -22.04 -7.39
C GLY A 365 -10.07 -23.13 -7.33
N TYR A 366 -9.92 -24.03 -6.36
CA TYR A 366 -10.91 -25.05 -6.05
C TYR A 366 -11.06 -25.24 -4.53
N LEU A 367 -12.22 -25.74 -4.11
CA LEU A 367 -12.49 -26.11 -2.73
C LEU A 367 -11.88 -27.47 -2.43
N ASP A 368 -10.95 -27.51 -1.49
CA ASP A 368 -10.22 -28.73 -1.14
C ASP A 368 -10.91 -29.50 -0.01
N ASP A 369 -10.68 -30.80 0.06
CA ASP A 369 -11.00 -31.58 1.27
C ASP A 369 -9.87 -31.46 2.29
N SER A 370 -10.22 -31.26 3.55
CA SER A 370 -9.24 -31.05 4.62
C SER A 370 -9.53 -31.93 5.82
N ASP A 371 -8.47 -32.41 6.46
CA ASP A 371 -8.58 -33.07 7.76
C ASP A 371 -9.10 -32.15 8.88
N ASN A 372 -9.18 -30.85 8.60
CA ASN A 372 -9.68 -29.80 9.47
C ASN A 372 -11.05 -29.23 9.07
N ASP A 373 -11.78 -29.83 8.12
CA ASP A 373 -13.10 -29.32 7.71
C ASP A 373 -14.08 -29.19 8.89
N GLY A 374 -14.05 -30.16 9.80
CA GLY A 374 -14.85 -30.09 11.03
C GLY A 374 -14.45 -28.95 11.97
N LEU A 375 -13.15 -28.63 12.06
CA LEU A 375 -12.65 -27.54 12.90
C LEU A 375 -13.13 -26.18 12.36
N TRP A 376 -12.86 -25.89 11.08
CA TRP A 376 -13.22 -24.61 10.47
C TRP A 376 -14.73 -24.38 10.44
N THR A 377 -15.49 -25.45 10.17
CA THR A 377 -16.96 -25.40 10.18
C THR A 377 -17.51 -25.18 11.58
N SER A 378 -16.91 -25.76 12.62
CA SER A 378 -17.35 -25.53 14.01
C SER A 378 -17.14 -24.07 14.45
N MET A 379 -16.06 -23.43 14.02
CA MET A 379 -15.80 -22.01 14.32
C MET A 379 -16.80 -21.10 13.61
N TYR A 380 -17.09 -21.39 12.34
CA TYR A 380 -18.10 -20.66 11.56
C TYR A 380 -19.51 -20.83 12.15
N LEU A 381 -19.89 -22.08 12.47
CA LEU A 381 -21.15 -22.39 13.15
C LEU A 381 -21.31 -21.62 14.46
N ALA A 382 -20.26 -21.53 15.27
CA ALA A 382 -20.29 -20.75 16.50
C ALA A 382 -20.55 -19.26 16.21
N GLY A 383 -19.88 -18.69 15.20
CA GLY A 383 -20.10 -17.31 14.76
C GLY A 383 -21.56 -17.05 14.36
N GLU A 384 -22.13 -17.89 13.50
CA GLU A 384 -23.52 -17.76 13.04
C GLU A 384 -24.52 -17.98 14.18
N ALA A 385 -24.22 -18.88 15.13
CA ALA A 385 -25.07 -19.09 16.30
C ALA A 385 -25.09 -17.87 17.23
N PHE A 386 -23.94 -17.21 17.43
CA PHE A 386 -23.88 -15.94 18.16
C PHE A 386 -24.63 -14.83 17.42
N ARG A 387 -24.43 -14.72 16.10
CA ARG A 387 -25.17 -13.77 15.26
C ARG A 387 -26.68 -13.97 15.44
N TYR A 388 -27.19 -15.18 15.23
CA TYR A 388 -28.62 -15.47 15.41
C TYR A 388 -29.12 -15.20 16.83
N ALA A 389 -28.35 -15.56 17.85
CA ALA A 389 -28.75 -15.33 19.25
C ALA A 389 -28.93 -13.84 19.59
N VAL A 390 -28.18 -12.96 18.92
CA VAL A 390 -28.22 -11.50 19.14
C VAL A 390 -29.19 -10.81 18.18
N THR A 391 -29.22 -11.19 16.90
CA THR A 391 -29.97 -10.48 15.85
C THR A 391 -31.33 -11.11 15.55
N GLY A 392 -31.49 -12.42 15.78
CA GLY A 392 -32.66 -13.19 15.37
C GLY A 392 -32.80 -13.38 13.85
N GLU A 393 -31.75 -13.12 13.07
CA GLU A 393 -31.80 -13.20 11.60
C GLU A 393 -31.91 -14.65 11.11
N GLU A 394 -32.94 -14.95 10.32
CA GLU A 394 -33.24 -16.31 9.85
C GLU A 394 -32.16 -16.90 8.92
N ASP A 395 -31.41 -16.07 8.20
CA ASP A 395 -30.29 -16.53 7.37
C ASP A 395 -29.15 -17.08 8.22
N ALA A 396 -28.84 -16.46 9.36
CA ALA A 396 -27.85 -16.97 10.30
C ALA A 396 -28.27 -18.34 10.88
N LEU A 397 -29.54 -18.50 11.23
CA LEU A 397 -30.08 -19.80 11.66
C LEU A 397 -29.97 -20.86 10.55
N GLN A 398 -30.23 -20.47 9.30
CA GLN A 398 -30.09 -21.37 8.16
C GLN A 398 -28.63 -21.79 7.96
N ASN A 399 -27.67 -20.87 8.07
CA ASN A 399 -26.23 -21.17 8.01
C ASN A 399 -25.80 -22.13 9.14
N CYS A 400 -26.35 -21.97 10.35
CA CYS A 400 -26.12 -22.94 11.43
C CYS A 400 -26.60 -24.35 11.09
N ARG A 401 -27.80 -24.48 10.51
CA ARG A 401 -28.38 -25.78 10.13
C ARG A 401 -27.50 -26.48 9.09
N GLU A 402 -27.08 -25.78 8.05
CA GLU A 402 -26.22 -26.34 7.01
C GLU A 402 -24.87 -26.81 7.56
N SER A 403 -24.28 -26.03 8.48
CA SER A 403 -23.03 -26.39 9.15
C SER A 403 -23.21 -27.63 10.04
N LEU A 404 -24.32 -27.71 10.78
CA LEU A 404 -24.66 -28.87 11.62
C LEU A 404 -24.89 -30.13 10.79
N ASP A 405 -25.59 -30.03 9.66
CA ASP A 405 -25.82 -31.16 8.75
C ASP A 405 -24.49 -31.74 8.24
N ALA A 406 -23.54 -30.86 7.85
CA ALA A 406 -22.21 -31.29 7.43
C ALA A 406 -21.40 -31.95 8.57
N MET A 407 -21.47 -31.37 9.77
CA MET A 407 -20.80 -31.90 10.96
C MET A 407 -21.39 -33.25 11.41
N GLU A 408 -22.70 -33.41 11.43
CA GLU A 408 -23.37 -34.69 11.72
C GLU A 408 -22.98 -35.74 10.68
N ARG A 409 -22.88 -35.34 9.41
CA ARG A 409 -22.49 -36.24 8.33
C ARG A 409 -21.10 -36.86 8.53
N LEU A 410 -20.16 -36.16 9.19
CA LEU A 410 -18.86 -36.73 9.55
C LEU A 410 -18.98 -37.98 10.43
N TYR A 411 -19.97 -38.03 11.33
CA TYR A 411 -20.21 -39.17 12.21
C TYR A 411 -21.04 -40.27 11.56
N THR A 412 -21.92 -39.93 10.61
CA THR A 412 -22.86 -40.89 10.01
C THR A 412 -22.37 -41.52 8.70
N ILE A 413 -21.39 -40.91 8.03
CA ILE A 413 -20.87 -41.44 6.76
C ILE A 413 -19.92 -42.63 6.92
N ASN A 414 -19.27 -42.75 8.08
CA ASN A 414 -18.35 -43.84 8.37
C ASN A 414 -19.12 -45.04 8.94
N PRO A 415 -18.96 -46.26 8.40
CA PRO A 415 -19.64 -47.44 8.94
C PRO A 415 -19.07 -47.90 10.29
N VAL A 416 -17.92 -47.36 10.75
CA VAL A 416 -17.31 -47.73 12.03
C VAL A 416 -17.95 -46.93 13.17
N PRO A 417 -18.65 -47.59 14.12
CA PRO A 417 -19.30 -46.88 15.23
C PRO A 417 -18.31 -46.07 16.08
N GLY A 418 -18.65 -44.80 16.34
CA GLY A 418 -17.84 -43.91 17.17
C GLY A 418 -16.59 -43.35 16.50
N PHE A 419 -16.38 -43.62 15.20
CA PHE A 419 -15.25 -43.08 14.45
C PHE A 419 -15.71 -41.97 13.49
N PRO A 420 -15.57 -40.69 13.87
CA PRO A 420 -15.89 -39.59 12.95
C PRO A 420 -14.89 -39.54 11.80
N SER A 421 -15.39 -39.41 10.58
CA SER A 421 -14.58 -39.00 9.44
C SER A 421 -14.06 -37.58 9.66
N ARG A 422 -12.95 -37.22 8.99
CA ARG A 422 -12.40 -35.86 9.04
C ARG A 422 -12.89 -34.96 7.90
N SER A 423 -13.27 -35.60 6.79
CA SER A 423 -13.90 -34.97 5.63
C SER A 423 -14.63 -36.05 4.82
N PHE A 424 -15.33 -35.64 3.77
CA PHE A 424 -15.87 -36.52 2.75
C PHE A 424 -16.04 -35.81 1.41
N GLU A 425 -16.14 -36.61 0.35
CA GLU A 425 -16.44 -36.14 -1.01
C GLU A 425 -17.40 -37.10 -1.72
N ARG A 426 -18.01 -36.63 -2.81
CA ARG A 426 -18.85 -37.46 -3.69
C ARG A 426 -18.00 -38.53 -4.35
N ARG A 427 -18.56 -39.70 -4.67
CA ARG A 427 -17.80 -40.75 -5.40
C ARG A 427 -17.79 -40.47 -6.90
N GLY A 428 -16.71 -40.85 -7.59
CA GLY A 428 -16.64 -40.90 -9.06
C GLY A 428 -16.09 -39.66 -9.76
N TYR A 429 -15.22 -38.90 -9.10
CA TYR A 429 -14.44 -37.79 -9.67
C TYR A 429 -13.02 -38.23 -10.02
#